data_AF-A0A5F2HWL8-F1
#
_entry.id   AF-A0A5F2HWL8-F1
#
_cell.length_a   1.000
_cell.length_b   1.000
_cell.length_c   1.000
_cell.angle_alpha   90.00
_cell.angle_beta   90.00
_cell.angle_gamma   90.00
#
_symmetry.space_group_name_H-M   'P 1'
#
loop_
_entity.id
_entity.type
_entity.pdbx_description
1 polymer ?
#
loop_
_entity_poly.entity_id
_entity_poly.type
_entity_poly.pdbx_seq_one_letter_code
_entity_poly.pdbx_strand_id
1 'polypeptide(L)'
;AKAIILDNAGADATVAAVQKAKDAGVPSFLIDREINATGVAVAQIVSNNYQGAQLGAQEFVKLMGEKGNYVELVGKESDTNAGIRSKGYHDVIDDYPDLKKVAQQSANW
;
A
#
# COMPACT_ATOMS: atom_id res chain seq x y z
N ALA A 1 28.49 -1.11 4.73
CA ALA A 1 27.87 0.03 4.01
C ALA A 1 27.80 1.23 4.94
N LYS A 2 27.66 2.46 4.43
CA LYS A 2 27.44 3.67 5.25
C LYS A 2 25.97 3.85 5.65
N ALA A 3 25.06 3.37 4.81
CA ALA A 3 23.61 3.30 5.05
C ALA A 3 22.99 2.28 4.09
N ILE A 4 21.72 1.91 4.32
CA ILE A 4 20.87 1.13 3.42
C ILE A 4 19.62 1.94 3.12
N ILE A 5 19.25 2.03 1.84
CA ILE A 5 17.96 2.55 1.38
C ILE A 5 17.28 1.40 0.66
N LEU A 6 16.07 1.04 1.08
CA LEU A 6 15.37 -0.11 0.52
C LEU A 6 13.87 0.14 0.37
N ASP A 7 13.30 -0.49 -0.65
CA ASP A 7 11.90 -0.89 -0.69
C ASP A 7 11.82 -2.34 -0.18
N ASN A 8 10.90 -2.60 0.74
CA ASN A 8 10.90 -3.82 1.54
C ASN A 8 9.99 -4.90 0.94
N ALA A 9 10.36 -6.18 1.10
CA ALA A 9 9.65 -7.29 0.47
C ALA A 9 8.33 -7.68 1.17
N GLY A 10 8.05 -7.09 2.33
CA GLY A 10 6.89 -7.38 3.16
C GLY A 10 7.06 -6.82 4.57
N ALA A 11 5.96 -6.29 5.11
CA ALA A 11 5.98 -5.44 6.29
C ALA A 11 6.50 -6.15 7.56
N ASP A 12 6.23 -7.46 7.70
CA ASP A 12 6.75 -8.26 8.82
C ASP A 12 8.06 -8.96 8.48
N ALA A 13 8.15 -9.51 7.26
CA ALA A 13 9.29 -10.33 6.82
C ALA A 13 10.62 -9.55 6.83
N THR A 14 10.57 -8.23 6.62
CA THR A 14 11.79 -7.41 6.51
C THR A 14 12.33 -6.94 7.87
N VAL A 15 11.52 -7.00 8.95
CA VAL A 15 11.88 -6.43 10.27
C VAL A 15 13.21 -6.98 10.80
N ALA A 16 13.39 -8.30 10.77
CA ALA A 16 14.59 -8.94 11.31
C ALA A 16 15.88 -8.52 10.56
N ALA A 17 15.79 -8.32 9.25
CA ALA A 17 16.93 -7.90 8.44
C ALA A 17 17.32 -6.44 8.75
N VAL A 18 16.33 -5.54 8.88
CA VAL A 18 16.55 -4.14 9.24
C VAL A 18 17.09 -4.03 10.66
N GLN A 19 16.59 -4.84 11.60
CA GLN A 19 17.10 -4.90 12.97
C GLN A 19 18.56 -5.34 13.00
N LYS A 20 18.93 -6.38 12.25
CA LYS A 20 20.32 -6.83 12.14
C LYS A 20 21.25 -5.74 11.60
N ALA A 21 20.79 -4.94 10.63
CA ALA A 21 21.56 -3.80 10.13
C ALA A 21 21.76 -2.73 11.21
N LYS A 22 20.70 -2.40 11.96
CA LYS A 22 20.74 -1.47 13.09
C LYS A 22 21.73 -1.92 14.17
N ASP A 23 21.68 -3.19 14.57
CA ASP A 23 22.58 -3.76 15.58
C ASP A 23 24.05 -3.73 15.15
N ALA A 24 24.31 -3.80 13.84
CA ALA A 24 25.64 -3.65 13.25
C ALA A 24 26.07 -2.18 13.07
N GLY A 25 25.28 -1.21 13.52
CA GLY A 25 25.56 0.22 13.39
C GLY A 25 25.37 0.76 11.96
N VAL A 26 24.62 0.05 11.10
CA VAL A 26 24.31 0.50 9.74
C VAL A 26 22.87 1.03 9.70
N PRO A 27 22.67 2.34 9.49
CA PRO A 27 21.33 2.91 9.43
C PRO A 27 20.58 2.48 8.17
N SER A 28 19.29 2.18 8.34
CA SER A 28 18.39 1.78 7.25
C SER A 28 17.22 2.77 7.12
N PHE A 29 16.90 3.14 5.88
CA PHE A 29 15.80 4.02 5.50
C PHE A 29 14.89 3.27 4.54
N LEU A 30 13.59 3.22 4.85
CA LEU A 30 12.62 2.57 3.97
C LEU A 30 11.96 3.63 3.09
N ILE A 31 11.78 3.28 1.83
CA ILE A 31 11.06 4.07 0.84
C ILE A 31 9.92 3.22 0.26
N ASP A 32 8.84 3.88 -0.17
CA ASP A 32 7.65 3.27 -0.78
C ASP A 32 6.78 2.45 0.19
N ARG A 33 7.39 1.52 0.93
CA ARG A 33 6.69 0.57 1.82
C ARG A 33 7.21 0.61 3.25
N GLU A 34 6.26 0.51 4.19
CA GLU A 34 6.54 0.47 5.62
C GLU A 34 6.74 -0.98 6.10
N ILE A 35 7.43 -1.14 7.23
CA ILE A 35 7.42 -2.34 8.06
C ILE A 35 6.52 -2.11 9.28
N ASN A 36 5.96 -3.20 9.82
CA ASN A 36 5.11 -3.18 11.02
C ASN A 36 5.95 -3.09 12.31
N ALA A 37 6.95 -2.23 12.33
CA ALA A 37 7.81 -2.01 13.48
C ALA A 37 8.30 -0.57 13.54
N THR A 38 8.18 0.05 14.72
CA THR A 38 8.71 1.39 14.98
C THR A 38 10.10 1.30 15.59
N GLY A 39 10.94 2.32 15.33
CA GLY A 39 12.27 2.43 15.91
C GLY A 39 13.32 1.45 15.38
N VAL A 40 12.99 0.57 14.42
CA VAL A 40 13.95 -0.34 13.77
C VAL A 40 14.67 0.36 12.62
N ALA A 41 13.90 0.96 11.71
CA ALA A 41 14.42 1.86 10.69
C ALA A 41 14.61 3.28 11.23
N VAL A 42 15.51 4.05 10.62
CA VAL A 42 15.72 5.48 10.97
C VAL A 42 14.54 6.32 10.52
N ALA A 43 14.06 6.08 9.30
CA ALA A 43 12.85 6.68 8.77
C ALA A 43 12.16 5.72 7.80
N GLN A 44 10.86 5.89 7.67
CA GLN A 44 10.03 5.22 6.68
C GLN A 44 9.34 6.32 5.88
N ILE A 45 9.67 6.45 4.60
CA ILE A 45 9.25 7.54 3.75
C ILE A 45 8.25 6.98 2.75
N VAL A 46 6.98 7.32 2.94
CA VAL A 46 5.87 6.82 2.12
C VAL A 46 4.99 7.94 1.60
N SER A 47 4.35 7.67 0.47
CA SER A 47 3.27 8.50 -0.06
C SER A 47 2.02 8.38 0.81
N ASN A 48 1.16 9.39 0.78
CA ASN A 48 -0.20 9.26 1.30
C ASN A 48 -1.05 8.40 0.36
N ASN A 49 -0.84 7.08 0.44
CA ASN A 49 -1.49 6.09 -0.42
C ASN A 49 -3.02 6.12 -0.30
N TYR A 50 -3.55 6.47 0.88
CA TYR A 50 -5.00 6.59 1.08
C TYR A 50 -5.59 7.75 0.27
N GLN A 51 -5.02 8.96 0.42
CA GLN A 51 -5.48 10.12 -0.34
C GLN A 51 -5.32 9.92 -1.85
N GLY A 52 -4.18 9.36 -2.28
CA GLY A 52 -3.94 9.06 -3.69
C GLY A 52 -4.98 8.08 -4.26
N ALA A 53 -5.34 7.05 -3.49
CA ALA A 53 -6.39 6.10 -3.87
C ALA A 53 -7.77 6.76 -3.99
N GLN A 54 -8.15 7.62 -3.04
CA GLN A 54 -9.42 8.35 -3.11
C GLN A 54 -9.50 9.23 -4.36
N LEU A 55 -8.43 9.94 -4.72
CA LEU A 55 -8.37 10.73 -5.95
C LEU A 55 -8.53 9.86 -7.20
N GLY A 56 -7.87 8.70 -7.24
CA GLY A 56 -8.01 7.74 -8.34
C GLY A 56 -9.42 7.15 -8.45
N ALA A 57 -10.06 6.88 -7.30
CA ALA A 57 -11.42 6.37 -7.24
C ALA A 57 -12.45 7.39 -7.71
N GLN A 58 -12.29 8.67 -7.35
CA GLN A 58 -13.14 9.76 -7.83
C GLN A 58 -13.12 9.87 -9.36
N GLU A 59 -11.94 9.81 -9.97
CA GLU A 59 -11.84 9.84 -11.43
C GLU A 59 -12.40 8.55 -12.06
N PHE A 60 -12.19 7.39 -11.43
CA PHE A 60 -12.78 6.13 -11.89
C PHE A 60 -14.31 6.17 -11.93
N VAL A 61 -14.95 6.63 -10.86
CA VAL A 61 -16.42 6.78 -10.79
C VAL A 61 -16.94 7.70 -11.90
N LYS A 62 -16.29 8.85 -12.08
CA LYS A 62 -16.62 9.83 -13.12
C LYS A 62 -16.54 9.22 -14.52
N LEU A 63 -15.48 8.46 -14.81
CA LEU A 63 -15.29 7.81 -16.10
C LEU A 63 -16.30 6.68 -16.34
N MET A 64 -16.71 5.98 -15.28
CA MET A 64 -17.75 4.95 -15.34
C MET A 64 -19.17 5.53 -15.49
N GLY A 65 -19.35 6.83 -15.25
CA GLY A 65 -20.66 7.46 -15.23
C GLY A 65 -21.55 6.93 -14.10
N GLU A 66 -20.94 6.69 -12.93
CA GLU A 66 -21.61 6.32 -11.66
C GLU A 66 -22.34 4.97 -11.65
N LYS A 67 -22.18 4.14 -12.69
CA LYS A 67 -22.85 2.84 -12.78
C LYS A 67 -22.04 1.80 -13.56
N GLY A 68 -22.37 0.54 -13.34
CA GLY A 68 -21.83 -0.59 -14.10
C GLY A 68 -21.04 -1.57 -13.24
N ASN A 69 -20.45 -2.56 -13.89
CA ASN A 69 -19.68 -3.60 -13.21
C ASN A 69 -18.19 -3.27 -13.24
N TYR A 70 -17.50 -3.51 -12.13
CA TYR A 70 -16.05 -3.38 -12.05
C TYR A 70 -15.42 -4.58 -11.33
N VAL A 71 -14.13 -4.77 -11.56
CA VAL A 71 -13.31 -5.78 -10.89
C VAL A 71 -12.19 -5.07 -10.16
N GLU A 72 -11.85 -5.55 -8.97
CA GLU A 72 -10.69 -5.08 -8.24
C GLU A 72 -9.53 -6.10 -8.37
N LEU A 73 -8.38 -5.60 -8.82
CA LEU A 73 -7.13 -6.36 -8.79
C LEU A 73 -6.28 -5.83 -7.62
N VAL A 74 -6.39 -6.47 -6.47
CA VAL A 74 -5.75 -6.03 -5.23
C VAL A 74 -4.28 -6.47 -5.18
N GLY A 75 -3.41 -5.66 -4.57
CA GLY A 75 -2.00 -6.01 -4.35
C GLY A 75 -1.81 -7.15 -3.35
N LYS A 76 -0.56 -7.55 -3.11
CA LYS A 76 -0.23 -8.57 -2.10
C LYS A 76 -0.67 -8.16 -0.69
N GLU A 77 -1.21 -9.12 0.06
CA GLU A 77 -1.66 -8.91 1.45
C GLU A 77 -0.52 -8.51 2.40
N SER A 78 0.71 -8.92 2.11
CA SER A 78 1.89 -8.57 2.91
C SER A 78 2.37 -7.13 2.74
N ASP A 79 1.80 -6.39 1.78
CA ASP A 79 2.03 -4.96 1.57
C ASP A 79 0.91 -4.16 2.25
N THR A 80 1.26 -3.39 3.27
CA THR A 80 0.33 -2.52 3.99
C THR A 80 -0.37 -1.53 3.04
N ASN A 81 0.33 -1.05 2.02
CA ASN A 81 -0.22 -0.09 1.08
C ASN A 81 -1.30 -0.69 0.16
N ALA A 82 -1.28 -2.00 -0.10
CA ALA A 82 -2.32 -2.65 -0.90
C ALA A 82 -3.69 -2.52 -0.22
N GLY A 83 -3.75 -2.82 1.08
CA GLY A 83 -4.96 -2.66 1.88
C GLY A 83 -5.39 -1.20 2.03
N ILE A 84 -4.44 -0.28 2.25
CA ILE A 84 -4.72 1.16 2.36
C ILE A 84 -5.35 1.71 1.07
N ARG A 85 -4.82 1.34 -0.10
CA ARG A 85 -5.37 1.78 -1.39
C ARG A 85 -6.73 1.18 -1.67
N SER A 86 -6.92 -0.11 -1.41
CA SER A 86 -8.23 -0.78 -1.55
C SER A 86 -9.28 -0.07 -0.70
N LYS A 87 -8.97 0.20 0.58
CA LYS A 87 -9.85 0.98 1.46
C LYS A 87 -10.14 2.37 0.92
N GLY A 88 -9.12 3.12 0.46
CA GLY A 88 -9.31 4.45 -0.11
C GLY A 88 -10.20 4.45 -1.34
N TYR A 89 -10.13 3.41 -2.18
CA TYR A 89 -11.06 3.24 -3.30
C TYR A 89 -12.49 2.96 -2.84
N HIS A 90 -12.66 2.04 -1.89
CA HIS A 90 -13.96 1.63 -1.38
C HIS A 90 -14.69 2.75 -0.63
N ASP A 91 -13.97 3.56 0.15
CA ASP A 91 -14.53 4.74 0.83
C ASP A 91 -15.07 5.81 -0.15
N VAL A 92 -14.83 5.66 -1.46
CA VAL A 92 -15.41 6.51 -2.52
C VAL A 92 -16.43 5.74 -3.36
N ILE A 93 -16.07 4.57 -3.88
CA ILE A 93 -16.92 3.83 -4.82
C ILE A 93 -18.18 3.27 -4.14
N ASP A 94 -18.11 2.92 -2.85
CA ASP A 94 -19.24 2.28 -2.16
C ASP A 94 -20.42 3.25 -1.93
N ASP A 95 -20.21 4.56 -2.09
CA ASP A 95 -21.28 5.57 -2.11
C ASP A 95 -22.14 5.52 -3.40
N TYR A 96 -21.70 4.77 -4.43
CA TYR A 96 -22.37 4.66 -5.72
C TYR A 96 -22.99 3.27 -5.88
N PRO A 97 -24.25 3.04 -5.45
CA PRO A 97 -24.83 1.72 -5.39
C PRO A 97 -24.99 1.06 -6.76
N ASP A 98 -25.02 1.81 -7.86
CA ASP A 98 -25.10 1.25 -9.22
C ASP A 98 -23.74 0.80 -9.78
N LEU A 99 -22.64 1.09 -9.09
CA LEU A 99 -21.33 0.48 -9.33
C LEU A 99 -21.23 -0.83 -8.54
N LYS A 100 -21.08 -1.94 -9.25
CA LYS A 100 -21.07 -3.29 -8.67
C LYS A 100 -19.72 -3.94 -8.85
N LYS A 101 -19.04 -4.25 -7.73
CA LYS A 101 -17.87 -5.12 -7.75
C LYS A 101 -18.31 -6.54 -8.08
N VAL A 102 -17.93 -7.04 -9.25
CA VAL A 102 -18.29 -8.40 -9.70
C VAL A 102 -17.19 -9.44 -9.45
N ALA A 103 -15.97 -8.99 -9.17
CA ALA A 103 -14.88 -9.84 -8.71
C ALA A 103 -13.83 -9.02 -7.97
N GLN A 104 -13.08 -9.71 -7.11
CA GLN A 104 -11.84 -9.23 -6.53
C GLN A 104 -10.80 -10.35 -6.61
N GLN A 105 -9.62 -10.06 -7.14
CA GLN A 105 -8.53 -11.03 -7.22
C GLN A 105 -7.20 -10.38 -6.86
N SER A 106 -6.30 -11.17 -6.28
CA SER A 106 -4.91 -10.74 -6.10
C SER A 106 -4.24 -10.60 -7.46
N ALA A 107 -3.56 -9.47 -7.66
CA ALA A 107 -2.70 -9.24 -8.80
C ALA A 107 -1.30 -9.86 -8.62
N ASN A 108 -0.99 -10.39 -7.43
CA ASN A 108 0.25 -11.12 -7.09
C ASN A 108 1.58 -10.35 -7.26
N TRP A 109 1.59 -9.01 -7.21
CA TRP A 109 2.81 -8.19 -7.28
C TRP A 109 3.13 -7.47 -5.97
#